data_AF-A0A7X9BCC1-F1
#
_entry.id   AF-A0A7X9BCC1-F1
#
_cell.length_a   1.000
_cell.length_b   1.000
_cell.length_c   1.000
_cell.angle_alpha   90.00
_cell.angle_beta   90.00
_cell.angle_gamma   90.00
#
_symmetry.space_group_name_H-M   'P 1'
#
loop_
_entity.id
_entity.type
_entity.pdbx_description
1 polymer ?
#
loop_
_entity_poly.entity_id
_entity_poly.type
_entity_poly.pdbx_seq_one_letter_code
_entity_poly.pdbx_strand_id
1 'polypeptide(L)'
;MNNKGQTLALFIIILPLLLLACAVIIDTSLITYNKVKLNSITRTIIKTSIERNDKDDIIKLYNDNNIEYEKIEISFEEGLHIKIEIKIDSLLGKVIGKNYYIIRTSLIGTKEDNVIKIKKG
;
A
#
# COMPACT_ATOMS: atom_id res chain seq x y z
N MET A 1 31.84 -12.81 40.22
CA MET A 1 30.68 -12.45 39.38
C MET A 1 30.73 -13.31 38.12
N ASN A 2 29.70 -14.13 37.83
CA ASN A 2 29.75 -15.12 36.73
C ASN A 2 29.38 -14.46 35.40
N ASN A 3 30.38 -14.10 34.60
CA ASN A 3 30.20 -13.35 33.35
C ASN A 3 29.38 -14.13 32.30
N LYS A 4 29.44 -15.47 32.30
CA LYS A 4 28.75 -16.31 31.31
C LYS A 4 27.22 -16.26 31.44
N GLY A 5 26.71 -16.24 32.68
CA GLY A 5 25.26 -16.16 32.93
C GLY A 5 24.68 -14.79 32.61
N GLN A 6 25.44 -13.72 32.85
CA GLN A 6 25.02 -12.35 32.56
C GLN A 6 24.95 -12.07 31.06
N THR A 7 25.94 -12.56 30.29
CA THR A 7 25.91 -12.44 28.82
C THR A 7 24.72 -13.18 28.22
N LEU A 8 24.37 -14.36 28.73
CA LEU A 8 23.19 -15.10 28.26
C LEU A 8 21.89 -14.35 28.58
N ALA A 9 21.75 -13.84 29.81
CA ALA A 9 20.59 -13.05 30.21
C ALA A 9 20.43 -11.80 29.33
N LEU A 10 21.53 -11.11 29.02
CA LEU A 10 21.52 -9.96 28.14
C LEU A 10 21.13 -10.34 26.70
N PHE A 11 21.63 -11.45 26.18
CA PHE A 11 21.29 -11.94 24.84
C PHE A 11 19.79 -12.26 24.70
N ILE A 12 19.19 -12.89 25.72
CA ILE A 12 17.76 -13.21 25.75
C ILE A 12 16.89 -11.93 25.70
N ILE A 13 17.38 -10.80 26.22
CA ILE A 13 16.67 -9.52 26.19
C ILE A 13 16.93 -8.78 24.87
N ILE A 14 18.18 -8.75 24.39
CA ILE A 14 18.57 -7.99 23.20
C ILE A 14 18.03 -8.63 21.92
N LEU A 15 18.06 -9.96 21.82
CA LEU A 15 17.66 -10.64 20.58
C LEU A 15 16.20 -10.36 20.19
N PRO A 16 15.20 -10.46 21.09
CA PRO A 16 13.81 -10.08 20.79
C PRO A 16 13.67 -8.61 20.36
N LEU A 17 14.41 -7.69 21.01
CA LEU A 17 14.39 -6.27 20.64
C LEU A 17 14.93 -6.04 19.23
N LEU A 18 15.99 -6.75 18.86
CA LEU A 18 16.56 -6.70 17.51
C LEU A 18 15.58 -7.25 16.46
N LEU A 19 14.92 -8.37 16.76
CA LEU A 19 13.88 -8.93 15.88
C LEU A 19 12.70 -7.97 15.70
N LEU A 20 12.25 -7.31 16.77
CA LEU A 20 11.22 -6.28 16.69
C LEU A 20 11.65 -5.09 15.83
N ALA A 21 12.89 -4.63 15.97
CA ALA A 21 13.44 -3.57 15.13
C ALA A 21 13.46 -3.97 13.64
N CYS A 22 13.89 -5.20 13.33
CA CYS A 22 13.83 -5.72 11.97
C CYS A 22 12.40 -5.80 11.42
N ALA A 23 11.44 -6.25 12.22
CA ALA A 23 10.03 -6.33 11.81
C ALA A 23 9.45 -4.94 11.47
N VAL A 24 9.78 -3.91 12.27
CA VAL A 24 9.39 -2.51 12.01
C VAL A 24 9.93 -2.03 10.66
N ILE A 25 11.20 -2.32 10.38
CA ILE A 25 11.85 -1.92 9.12
C ILE A 25 11.16 -2.61 7.95
N ILE A 26 10.98 -3.93 8.01
CA ILE A 26 10.35 -4.71 6.94
C ILE A 26 8.93 -4.21 6.66
N ASP A 27 8.11 -4.02 7.69
CA ASP A 27 6.74 -3.54 7.52
C ASP A 27 6.70 -2.14 6.91
N THR A 28 7.56 -1.23 7.37
CA THR A 28 7.65 0.14 6.82
C THR A 28 8.05 0.12 5.35
N SER A 29 9.03 -0.70 4.99
CA SER A 29 9.45 -0.89 3.59
C SER A 29 8.33 -1.48 2.74
N LEU A 30 7.63 -2.50 3.23
CA LEU A 30 6.54 -3.16 2.50
C LEU A 30 5.36 -2.20 2.28
N ILE A 31 4.96 -1.42 3.29
CA ILE A 31 3.92 -0.39 3.18
C ILE A 31 4.33 0.65 2.13
N THR A 32 5.56 1.14 2.20
CA THR A 32 6.06 2.18 1.30
C THR A 32 6.09 1.68 -0.14
N TYR A 33 6.65 0.49 -0.36
CA TYR A 33 6.71 -0.15 -1.66
C TYR A 33 5.31 -0.33 -2.27
N ASN A 34 4.37 -0.91 -1.52
CA ASN A 34 3.01 -1.14 -2.01
C ASN A 34 2.25 0.17 -2.26
N LYS A 35 2.47 1.21 -1.43
CA LYS A 35 1.89 2.54 -1.66
C LYS A 35 2.40 3.18 -2.94
N VAL A 36 3.70 3.05 -3.23
CA VAL A 36 4.28 3.55 -4.49
C VAL A 36 3.76 2.75 -5.68
N LYS A 37 3.75 1.41 -5.59
CA LYS A 37 3.21 0.51 -6.62
C LYS A 37 1.75 0.83 -6.93
N LEU A 38 0.90 0.92 -5.91
CA LEU A 38 -0.53 1.22 -6.04
C LEU A 38 -0.76 2.60 -6.68
N ASN A 39 -0.03 3.63 -6.25
CA ASN A 39 -0.10 4.96 -6.87
C ASN A 39 0.31 4.93 -8.34
N SER A 40 1.37 4.20 -8.67
CA SER A 40 1.87 4.09 -10.04
C SER A 40 0.87 3.41 -10.96
N ILE A 41 0.33 2.26 -10.52
CA ILE A 41 -0.70 1.51 -11.26
C ILE A 41 -1.95 2.38 -11.44
N THR A 42 -2.48 2.97 -10.37
CA THR A 42 -3.68 3.83 -10.46
C THR A 42 -3.45 5.02 -11.40
N ARG A 43 -2.26 5.64 -11.40
CA ARG A 43 -1.92 6.70 -12.37
C ARG A 43 -1.99 6.20 -13.80
N THR A 44 -1.42 5.03 -14.07
CA THR A 44 -1.45 4.43 -15.42
C THR A 44 -2.88 4.10 -15.84
N ILE A 45 -3.68 3.49 -14.96
CA ILE A 45 -5.10 3.19 -15.21
C ILE A 45 -5.88 4.45 -15.53
N ILE A 46 -5.68 5.53 -14.78
CA ILE A 46 -6.32 6.82 -15.06
C ILE A 46 -5.95 7.30 -16.46
N LYS A 47 -4.66 7.28 -16.83
CA LYS A 47 -4.21 7.75 -18.14
C LYS A 47 -4.82 6.98 -19.30
N THR A 48 -5.01 5.68 -19.14
CA THR A 48 -5.50 4.80 -20.21
C THR A 48 -7.02 4.72 -20.28
N SER A 49 -7.71 5.01 -19.18
CA SER A 49 -9.15 4.72 -19.04
C SER A 49 -10.03 5.96 -18.92
N ILE A 50 -9.46 7.16 -18.72
CA ILE A 50 -10.22 8.42 -18.53
C ILE A 50 -11.17 8.74 -19.70
N GLU A 51 -10.88 8.25 -20.91
CA GLU A 51 -11.74 8.48 -22.09
C GLU A 51 -12.80 7.40 -22.30
N ARG A 52 -12.59 6.21 -21.72
CA ARG A 52 -13.49 5.07 -21.92
C ARG A 52 -14.73 5.13 -21.04
N ASN A 53 -14.64 5.80 -19.89
CA ASN A 53 -15.71 5.88 -18.89
C ASN A 53 -16.30 4.51 -18.51
N ASP A 54 -15.47 3.48 -18.55
CA ASP A 54 -15.86 2.09 -18.29
C ASP A 54 -15.28 1.63 -16.95
N LYS A 55 -16.16 1.42 -15.98
CA LYS A 55 -15.79 0.98 -14.64
C LYS A 55 -15.29 -0.47 -14.64
N ASP A 56 -15.85 -1.34 -15.47
CA ASP A 56 -15.51 -2.75 -15.49
C ASP A 56 -14.13 -2.97 -16.11
N ASP A 57 -13.77 -2.19 -17.13
CA ASP A 57 -12.40 -2.12 -17.68
C ASP A 57 -11.39 -1.71 -16.60
N ILE A 58 -11.70 -0.68 -15.81
CA ILE A 58 -10.83 -0.21 -14.72
C ILE A 58 -10.63 -1.31 -13.66
N ILE A 59 -11.70 -2.00 -13.27
CA ILE A 59 -11.62 -3.12 -12.33
C ILE A 59 -10.76 -4.26 -12.91
N LYS A 60 -10.97 -4.59 -14.18
CA LYS A 60 -10.16 -5.60 -14.87
C LYS A 60 -8.68 -5.24 -14.87
N LEU A 61 -8.33 -3.97 -15.13
CA LEU A 61 -6.94 -3.52 -15.10
C LEU A 61 -6.28 -3.67 -13.71
N TYR A 62 -7.04 -3.50 -12.62
CA TYR A 62 -6.52 -3.79 -11.28
C TYR A 62 -6.27 -5.29 -11.07
N ASN A 63 -7.21 -6.14 -11.51
CA ASN A 63 -7.07 -7.60 -11.42
C ASN A 63 -5.89 -8.10 -12.25
N ASP A 64 -5.72 -7.61 -13.48
CA ASP A 64 -4.60 -7.95 -14.37
C ASP A 64 -3.24 -7.54 -13.77
N ASN A 65 -3.24 -6.56 -12.86
CA ASN A 65 -2.05 -6.13 -12.10
C ASN A 65 -1.89 -6.82 -10.73
N ASN A 66 -2.71 -7.85 -10.45
CA ASN A 66 -2.74 -8.58 -9.18
C ASN A 66 -2.93 -7.66 -7.97
N ILE A 67 -3.86 -6.71 -8.07
CA ILE A 67 -4.24 -5.82 -6.96
C ILE A 67 -5.54 -6.31 -6.36
N GLU A 68 -5.43 -7.03 -5.24
CA GLU A 68 -6.56 -7.32 -4.38
C GLU A 68 -6.91 -6.09 -3.54
N TYR A 69 -8.19 -5.73 -3.51
CA TYR A 69 -8.67 -4.55 -2.79
C TYR A 69 -9.80 -4.90 -1.83
N GLU A 70 -9.84 -4.17 -0.72
CA GLU A 70 -10.95 -4.21 0.24
C GLU A 70 -12.11 -3.35 -0.23
N LYS A 71 -11.77 -2.21 -0.83
CA LYS A 71 -12.74 -1.22 -1.27
C LYS A 71 -12.18 -0.47 -2.45
N ILE A 72 -13.04 -0.25 -3.45
CA ILE A 72 -12.76 0.61 -4.59
C ILE A 72 -13.98 1.50 -4.87
N GLU A 73 -13.74 2.79 -5.01
CA GLU A 73 -14.71 3.78 -5.45
C GLU A 73 -14.20 4.42 -6.74
N ILE A 74 -15.04 4.39 -7.77
CA ILE A 74 -14.76 4.96 -9.09
C ILE A 74 -15.89 5.91 -9.42
N SER A 75 -15.57 7.16 -9.73
CA SER A 75 -16.51 8.18 -10.20
C SER A 75 -15.95 8.89 -11.44
N PHE A 76 -16.86 9.33 -12.31
CA PHE A 76 -16.56 10.05 -13.54
C PHE A 76 -17.00 11.52 -13.50
N GLU A 77 -17.46 11.99 -12.34
CA GLU A 77 -17.87 13.40 -12.15
C GLU A 77 -16.64 14.31 -12.20
N GLU A 78 -16.61 15.26 -13.14
CA GLU A 78 -15.51 16.22 -13.31
C GLU A 78 -14.12 15.58 -13.53
N GLY A 79 -14.08 14.37 -14.10
CA GLY A 79 -12.86 13.60 -14.36
C GLY A 79 -12.96 12.19 -13.83
N LEU A 80 -11.86 11.42 -13.89
CA LEU A 80 -11.81 10.06 -13.35
C LEU A 80 -11.24 10.08 -11.93
N HIS A 81 -12.11 9.83 -10.96
CA HIS A 81 -11.80 9.74 -9.54
C HIS A 81 -11.68 8.26 -9.15
N ILE A 82 -10.53 7.86 -8.61
CA ILE A 82 -10.32 6.51 -8.09
C ILE A 82 -9.83 6.58 -6.65
N LYS A 83 -10.59 5.96 -5.74
CA LYS A 83 -10.18 5.69 -4.36
C LYS A 83 -10.12 4.19 -4.17
N ILE A 84 -8.96 3.68 -3.75
CA ILE A 84 -8.73 2.26 -3.55
C ILE A 84 -8.05 2.00 -2.21
N GLU A 85 -8.54 1.00 -1.49
CA GLU A 85 -8.01 0.51 -0.22
C GLU A 85 -7.57 -0.95 -0.38
N ILE A 86 -6.32 -1.24 0.00
CA ILE A 86 -5.79 -2.62 -0.02
C ILE A 86 -5.20 -2.97 1.35
N LYS A 87 -5.22 -4.26 1.70
CA LYS A 87 -4.55 -4.80 2.89
C LYS A 87 -3.14 -5.25 2.57
N ILE A 88 -2.23 -4.93 3.47
CA ILE A 88 -0.84 -5.39 3.45
C ILE A 88 -0.59 -6.12 4.77
N ASP A 89 -0.19 -7.38 4.66
CA ASP A 89 0.21 -8.19 5.80
C ASP A 89 1.34 -7.54 6.60
N SER A 90 1.27 -7.65 7.93
CA SER A 90 2.21 -7.04 8.85
C SER A 90 2.93 -8.11 9.67
N LEU A 91 4.26 -8.07 9.69
CA LEU A 91 5.06 -8.93 10.55
C LEU A 91 5.01 -8.45 12.00
N LEU A 92 5.21 -7.15 12.24
CA LEU A 92 5.12 -6.57 13.59
C LEU A 92 3.71 -6.69 14.14
N GLY A 93 2.74 -6.38 13.30
CA GLY A 93 1.33 -6.43 13.58
C GLY A 93 0.85 -7.80 14.04
N LYS A 94 1.33 -8.89 13.42
CA LYS A 94 1.07 -10.26 13.89
C LYS A 94 1.56 -10.50 15.32
N VAL A 95 2.64 -9.85 15.75
CA VAL A 95 3.16 -9.95 17.13
C VAL A 95 2.28 -9.19 18.13
N ILE A 96 1.67 -8.06 17.73
CA ILE A 96 0.86 -7.19 18.60
C ILE A 96 -0.66 -7.32 18.40
N GLY A 97 -1.11 -8.33 17.65
CA GLY A 97 -2.54 -8.60 17.41
C GLY A 97 -3.20 -7.78 16.30
N LYS A 98 -2.44 -7.05 15.48
CA LYS A 98 -2.91 -6.29 14.32
C LYS A 98 -2.33 -6.83 13.01
N ASN A 99 -2.89 -7.90 12.48
CA ASN A 99 -2.26 -8.71 11.41
C ASN A 99 -1.96 -7.98 10.08
N TYR A 100 -2.54 -6.80 9.83
CA TYR A 100 -2.40 -6.08 8.57
C TYR A 100 -2.45 -4.55 8.75
N TYR A 101 -1.94 -3.84 7.74
CA TYR A 101 -2.14 -2.42 7.51
C TYR A 101 -3.06 -2.18 6.32
N ILE A 102 -3.88 -1.13 6.39
CA ILE A 102 -4.66 -0.65 5.25
C ILE A 102 -3.87 0.48 4.61
N ILE A 103 -3.58 0.36 3.32
CA ILE A 103 -3.05 1.46 2.52
C ILE A 103 -4.14 1.99 1.60
N ARG A 104 -4.15 3.31 1.42
CA ARG A 104 -5.15 4.03 0.63
C ARG A 104 -4.49 4.88 -0.44
N THR A 105 -5.08 4.87 -1.62
CA THR A 105 -4.74 5.77 -2.72
C THR A 105 -6.00 6.45 -3.21
N SER A 106 -5.97 7.79 -3.31
CA SER A 106 -7.02 8.63 -3.87
C SER A 106 -6.41 9.51 -4.95
N LEU A 107 -6.80 9.31 -6.21
CA LEU A 107 -6.30 10.05 -7.35
C LEU A 107 -7.45 10.53 -8.23
N ILE A 108 -7.26 11.73 -8.79
CA ILE A 108 -8.20 12.37 -9.71
C ILE A 108 -7.44 12.67 -10.99
N GLY A 109 -7.93 12.15 -12.12
CA GLY A 109 -7.48 12.48 -13.46
C GLY A 109 -8.42 13.45 -14.14
N THR A 110 -7.90 14.57 -14.65
CA THR A 110 -8.65 15.51 -15.50
C THR A 110 -7.94 15.65 -16.85
N LYS A 111 -8.73 15.86 -17.91
CA LYS A 111 -8.20 16.17 -19.25
C LYS A 111 -8.30 17.67 -19.47
N GLU A 112 -7.16 18.33 -19.61
CA GLU A 112 -7.04 19.77 -19.88
C GLU A 112 -6.11 19.95 -21.09
N ASP A 113 -6.58 20.59 -22.17
CA ASP A 113 -5.79 20.89 -23.37
C ASP A 113 -5.04 19.68 -23.96
N ASN A 114 -5.73 18.53 -24.08
CA ASN A 114 -5.18 17.23 -24.51
C ASN A 114 -4.10 16.62 -23.60
N VAL A 115 -3.86 17.20 -22.42
CA VAL A 115 -2.97 16.66 -21.40
C VAL A 115 -3.78 16.08 -20.24
N ILE A 116 -3.44 14.87 -19.82
CA ILE A 116 -4.02 14.25 -18.64
C ILE A 116 -3.24 14.71 -17.41
N LYS A 117 -3.89 15.52 -16.56
CA LYS A 117 -3.35 15.94 -15.26
C LYS A 117 -3.86 14.98 -14.19
N ILE A 118 -2.97 14.57 -13.28
CA ILE A 118 -3.32 13.67 -12.17
C ILE A 118 -2.92 14.31 -10.86
N LYS A 119 -3.89 14.51 -9.97
CA LYS A 119 -3.70 15.05 -8.62
C LYS A 119 -4.13 14.05 -7.56
N LYS A 120 -3.65 14.24 -6.33
CA LYS A 120 -4.21 13.54 -5.16
C LYS A 120 -5.60 14.11 -4.90
N GLY A 121 -6.58 13.24 -4.69
CA GLY A 121 -7.95 13.60 -4.31
C GLY A 121 -8.23 13.37 -2.85
#